data_AF-A0A954JW34-F1
#
_entry.id   AF-A0A954JW34-F1
#
_cell.length_a   1.000
_cell.length_b   1.000
_cell.length_c   1.000
_cell.angle_alpha   90.00
_cell.angle_beta   90.00
_cell.angle_gamma   90.00
#
_symmetry.space_group_name_H-M   'P 1'
#
loop_
_entity.id
_entity.type
_entity.pdbx_description
1 polymer ?
#
loop_
_entity_poly.entity_id
_entity_poly.type
_entity_poly.pdbx_seq_one_letter_code
_entity_poly.pdbx_strand_id
1 'polypeptide(L)'
;MSAFTGALLGVLCLFCSGESGWAGETQAAPSSKLIVRDVSVFLVSAHGKKLNDTTLFRSTTPGYVQSRRLSADASESDKPAPLGLITFEGPATKDIDVLLEFPSGRFLAHWPTARIQSKRIYWRSQNLLKESPLSMQLPDSDWLSPLQKADRLYVKGIDKCDRFILYDVELNHIPRITMTHAENGFQIQNADSYPLKSLTVMQPVGEKDHWKVAALDLVPGIKKEEKKPEAKS
;
A
#
# COMPACT_ATOMS: atom_id res chain seq x y z
N MET A 1 58.49 -18.38 -41.74
CA MET A 1 58.02 -18.90 -40.44
C MET A 1 56.62 -19.44 -40.64
N SER A 2 56.50 -20.76 -40.52
CA SER A 2 55.39 -21.58 -40.97
C SER A 2 54.13 -21.40 -40.12
N ALA A 3 53.00 -21.17 -40.78
CA ALA A 3 51.68 -21.37 -40.24
C ALA A 3 51.46 -22.87 -39.97
N PHE A 4 50.99 -23.21 -38.77
CA PHE A 4 50.41 -24.52 -38.48
C PHE A 4 48.89 -24.37 -38.35
N THR A 5 48.24 -24.76 -39.43
CA THR A 5 46.86 -25.21 -39.54
C THR A 5 46.66 -26.44 -38.64
N GLY A 6 45.58 -26.45 -37.85
CA GLY A 6 45.10 -27.61 -37.12
C GLY A 6 43.59 -27.74 -37.28
N ALA A 7 43.16 -28.50 -38.29
CA ALA A 7 41.80 -29.01 -38.45
C ALA A 7 41.89 -30.54 -38.48
N LEU A 8 41.13 -31.22 -37.63
CA LEU A 8 40.64 -32.61 -37.68
C LEU A 8 40.04 -32.90 -36.28
N LEU A 9 38.99 -33.69 -36.06
CA LEU A 9 38.16 -34.57 -36.87
C LEU A 9 36.87 -34.78 -36.03
N GLY A 10 35.72 -34.87 -36.70
CA GLY A 10 34.44 -35.07 -36.03
C GLY A 10 34.26 -36.47 -35.41
N VAL A 11 33.41 -36.54 -34.39
CA VAL A 11 32.63 -37.74 -34.10
C VAL A 11 31.17 -37.31 -34.01
N LEU A 12 30.45 -37.68 -35.07
CA LEU A 12 29.01 -37.59 -35.20
C LEU A 12 28.42 -38.82 -34.50
N CYS A 13 27.92 -38.68 -33.28
CA CYS A 13 27.07 -39.70 -32.66
C CYS A 13 25.60 -39.28 -32.83
N LEU A 14 25.07 -39.53 -34.04
CA LEU A 14 23.63 -39.67 -34.22
C LEU A 14 23.26 -41.07 -33.70
N PHE A 15 22.66 -41.13 -32.52
CA PHE A 15 21.75 -42.21 -32.17
C PHE A 15 20.34 -41.62 -32.10
N CYS A 16 19.63 -41.71 -33.23
CA CYS A 16 18.18 -41.73 -33.22
C CYS A 16 17.77 -43.16 -32.87
N SER A 17 17.29 -43.38 -31.65
CA SER A 17 16.38 -44.48 -31.33
C SER A 17 15.26 -43.84 -30.52
N GLY A 18 14.06 -43.88 -31.08
CA GLY A 18 12.88 -43.33 -30.43
C GLY A 18 12.51 -44.15 -29.21
N GLU A 19 12.30 -43.46 -28.10
CA GLU A 19 11.42 -43.92 -27.04
C GLU A 19 10.49 -42.77 -26.68
N SER A 20 9.20 -43.04 -26.86
CA SER A 20 8.08 -42.28 -26.33
C SER A 20 8.24 -42.14 -24.81
N GLY A 21 8.63 -40.94 -24.36
CA GLY A 21 8.91 -40.70 -22.95
C GLY A 21 8.65 -39.26 -22.58
N TRP A 22 7.40 -38.98 -22.22
CA TRP A 22 6.94 -37.88 -21.36
C TRP A 22 7.44 -36.49 -21.75
N ALA A 23 6.51 -35.68 -22.28
CA ALA A 23 6.61 -34.24 -22.20
C ALA A 23 6.73 -33.86 -20.72
N GLY A 24 7.97 -33.74 -20.25
CA GLY A 24 8.29 -33.05 -19.02
C GLY A 24 7.77 -31.63 -19.22
N GLU A 25 6.65 -31.34 -18.60
CA GLU A 25 6.22 -29.98 -18.32
C GLU A 25 7.48 -29.29 -17.80
N THR A 26 8.04 -28.38 -18.60
CA THR A 26 9.13 -27.53 -18.14
C THR A 26 8.52 -26.80 -16.96
N GLN A 27 8.87 -27.24 -15.76
CA GLN A 27 8.43 -26.63 -14.53
C GLN A 27 8.89 -25.19 -14.64
N ALA A 28 7.97 -24.30 -15.02
CA ALA A 28 8.25 -22.89 -15.16
C ALA A 28 8.85 -22.50 -13.82
N ALA A 29 10.11 -22.06 -13.84
CA ALA A 29 10.75 -21.50 -12.65
C ALA A 29 9.73 -20.55 -12.03
N PRO A 30 9.49 -20.61 -10.70
CA PRO A 30 8.41 -19.87 -10.07
C PRO A 30 8.50 -18.43 -10.53
N SER A 31 7.58 -18.03 -11.41
CA SER A 31 7.59 -16.69 -11.98
C SER A 31 7.48 -15.78 -10.77
N SER A 32 8.51 -14.98 -10.51
CA SER A 32 8.48 -14.06 -9.38
C SER A 32 7.27 -13.16 -9.60
N LYS A 33 6.24 -13.36 -8.77
CA LYS A 33 4.97 -12.65 -8.95
C LYS A 33 5.19 -11.20 -8.56
N LEU A 34 4.62 -10.27 -9.33
CA LEU A 34 4.53 -8.88 -8.90
C LEU A 34 3.58 -8.81 -7.70
N ILE A 35 4.07 -8.28 -6.58
CA ILE A 35 3.30 -8.07 -5.36
C ILE A 35 3.02 -6.57 -5.25
N VAL A 36 1.74 -6.23 -5.13
CA VAL A 36 1.27 -4.86 -4.88
C VAL A 36 0.76 -4.80 -3.45
N ARG A 37 1.23 -3.83 -2.68
CA ARG A 37 0.73 -3.55 -1.33
C ARG A 37 0.18 -2.15 -1.28
N ASP A 38 -1.08 -2.03 -0.92
CA ASP A 38 -1.75 -0.76 -0.62
C ASP A 38 -2.06 -0.70 0.87
N VAL A 39 -1.60 0.35 1.53
CA VAL A 39 -1.82 0.62 2.95
C VAL A 39 -2.39 2.01 3.07
N SER A 40 -3.60 2.11 3.61
CA SER A 40 -4.27 3.40 3.83
C SER A 40 -4.58 3.59 5.30
N VAL A 41 -4.23 4.77 5.83
CA VAL A 41 -4.58 5.19 7.18
C VAL A 41 -5.77 6.14 7.10
N PHE A 42 -6.86 5.74 7.78
CA PHE A 42 -8.06 6.56 7.92
C PHE A 42 -8.25 6.95 9.39
N LEU A 43 -8.32 8.26 9.63
CA LEU A 43 -8.67 8.84 10.91
C LEU A 43 -10.11 9.35 10.87
N VAL A 44 -10.82 9.15 11.97
CA VAL A 44 -12.20 9.59 12.15
C VAL A 44 -12.33 10.31 13.49
N SER A 45 -13.10 11.38 13.51
CA SER A 45 -13.54 12.01 14.76
C SER A 45 -14.92 11.49 15.12
N ALA A 46 -15.19 11.26 16.41
CA ALA A 46 -16.52 10.89 16.91
C ALA A 46 -17.61 11.92 16.55
N HIS A 47 -17.22 13.17 16.28
CA HIS A 47 -18.11 14.25 15.87
C HIS A 47 -18.03 14.56 14.37
N GLY A 48 -17.11 13.91 13.65
CA GLY A 48 -16.88 14.10 12.23
C GLY A 48 -17.86 13.31 11.37
N LYS A 49 -18.16 13.82 10.17
CA LYS A 49 -18.97 13.12 9.16
C LYS A 49 -18.14 12.50 8.04
N LYS A 50 -16.80 12.61 8.15
CA LYS A 50 -15.84 12.25 7.11
C LYS A 50 -14.65 11.52 7.73
N LEU A 51 -14.08 10.61 6.95
CA LEU A 51 -12.74 10.09 7.20
C LEU A 51 -11.71 11.09 6.67
N ASN A 52 -10.62 11.25 7.41
CA ASN A 52 -9.52 12.14 7.10
C ASN A 52 -9.99 13.57 6.85
N ASP A 53 -10.87 14.08 7.71
CA ASP A 53 -11.43 15.43 7.58
C ASP A 53 -10.32 16.49 7.46
N THR A 54 -10.38 17.29 6.39
CA THR A 54 -9.41 18.36 6.08
C THR A 54 -9.35 19.47 7.11
N THR A 55 -10.41 19.64 7.91
CA THR A 55 -10.46 20.64 8.99
C THR A 55 -9.81 20.16 10.28
N LEU A 56 -9.74 18.85 10.49
CA LEU A 56 -9.25 18.23 11.71
C LEU A 56 -7.79 17.76 11.59
N PHE A 57 -7.36 17.36 10.40
CA PHE A 57 -6.03 16.80 10.16
C PHE A 57 -5.25 17.63 9.15
N ARG A 58 -4.06 18.07 9.57
CA ARG A 58 -3.08 18.81 8.75
C ARG A 58 -2.26 17.87 7.87
N SER A 59 -1.65 18.42 6.81
CA SER A 59 -0.71 17.68 5.96
C SER A 59 0.67 17.61 6.60
N THR A 60 1.23 16.42 6.67
CA THR A 60 2.67 16.22 6.95
C THR A 60 3.41 15.67 5.72
N THR A 61 2.77 15.77 4.55
CA THR A 61 3.41 15.46 3.28
C THR A 61 4.47 16.53 2.93
N PRO A 62 5.61 16.15 2.34
CA PRO A 62 6.60 17.09 1.84
C PRO A 62 6.00 18.14 0.89
N GLY A 63 6.58 19.35 0.87
CA GLY A 63 6.03 20.47 0.09
C GLY A 63 5.89 20.21 -1.42
N TYR A 64 6.70 19.31 -1.98
CA TYR A 64 6.63 18.94 -3.40
C TYR A 64 5.41 18.06 -3.74
N VAL A 65 4.73 17.47 -2.75
CA VAL A 65 3.56 16.58 -2.92
C VAL A 65 2.24 17.39 -3.10
N GLN A 66 2.30 18.73 -3.05
CA GLN A 66 1.19 19.66 -3.33
C GLN A 66 -0.15 19.22 -2.74
N SER A 67 -0.23 19.20 -1.41
CA SER A 67 -1.46 18.87 -0.69
C SER A 67 -2.46 20.03 -0.68
N ARG A 68 -3.75 19.70 -0.74
CA ARG A 68 -4.86 20.63 -0.50
C ARG A 68 -5.18 20.84 0.99
N ARG A 69 -4.56 20.05 1.88
CA ARG A 69 -4.62 20.30 3.32
C ARG A 69 -3.72 21.46 3.69
N LEU A 70 -4.08 22.16 4.75
CA LEU A 70 -3.14 23.07 5.41
C LEU A 70 -1.98 22.25 5.97
N SER A 71 -0.75 22.70 5.71
CA SER A 71 0.46 22.08 6.24
C SER A 71 0.44 22.09 7.76
N ALA A 72 1.02 21.05 8.35
CA ALA A 72 1.28 21.01 9.78
C ALA A 72 2.32 22.07 10.16
N ASP A 73 2.28 22.51 11.42
CA ASP A 73 3.31 23.38 11.96
C ASP A 73 4.66 22.68 11.97
N ALA A 74 5.76 23.44 11.98
CA ALA A 74 7.11 22.88 11.88
C ALA A 74 7.38 21.77 12.92
N SER A 75 6.89 21.95 14.16
CA SER A 75 7.00 20.99 15.26
C SER A 75 6.23 19.68 15.08
N GLU A 76 5.36 19.60 14.08
CA GLU A 76 4.54 18.43 13.77
C GLU A 76 4.73 17.92 12.34
N SER A 77 5.59 18.57 11.57
CA SER A 77 5.81 18.28 10.15
C SER A 77 6.43 16.90 9.89
N ASP A 78 7.11 16.34 10.89
CA ASP A 78 7.70 15.00 10.90
C ASP A 78 6.77 13.93 11.51
N LYS A 79 5.56 14.30 11.96
CA LYS A 79 4.60 13.35 12.52
C LYS A 79 3.80 12.66 11.42
N PRO A 80 3.37 11.39 11.60
CA PRO A 80 2.48 10.74 10.66
C PRO A 80 1.12 11.46 10.52
N ALA A 81 0.63 11.56 9.29
CA ALA A 81 -0.71 12.03 8.96
C ALA A 81 -1.47 10.97 8.15
N PRO A 82 -2.81 11.06 8.03
CA PRO A 82 -3.55 10.15 7.19
C PRO A 82 -3.06 10.17 5.74
N LEU A 83 -2.73 8.99 5.23
CA LEU A 83 -2.18 8.82 3.90
C LEU A 83 -2.45 7.39 3.42
N GLY A 84 -2.58 7.25 2.11
CA GLY A 84 -2.49 6.00 1.38
C GLY A 84 -1.14 5.84 0.70
N LEU A 85 -0.62 4.62 0.74
CA LEU A 85 0.69 4.24 0.27
C LEU A 85 0.59 2.96 -0.55
N ILE A 86 1.06 3.00 -1.79
CA ILE A 86 1.19 1.82 -2.66
C ILE A 86 2.67 1.54 -2.91
N THR A 87 3.09 0.30 -2.70
CA THR A 87 4.46 -0.17 -2.98
C THR A 87 4.43 -1.45 -3.81
N PHE A 88 5.53 -1.69 -4.53
CA PHE A 88 5.67 -2.81 -5.45
C PHE A 88 6.90 -3.65 -5.10
N GLU A 89 6.79 -4.96 -5.22
CA GLU A 89 7.87 -5.93 -5.01
C GLU A 89 7.79 -7.01 -6.08
N GLY A 90 8.94 -7.59 -6.45
CA GLY A 90 9.02 -8.66 -7.47
C GLY A 90 9.89 -8.25 -8.66
N PRO A 91 9.59 -8.71 -9.89
CA PRO A 91 10.39 -8.39 -11.07
C PRO A 91 10.15 -6.96 -11.55
N ALA A 92 11.16 -6.37 -12.20
CA ALA A 92 10.98 -5.13 -12.94
C ALA A 92 9.91 -5.33 -14.01
N THR A 93 8.98 -4.38 -14.11
CA THR A 93 7.78 -4.49 -14.95
C THR A 93 7.55 -3.15 -15.63
N LYS A 94 7.30 -3.14 -16.93
CA LYS A 94 7.12 -1.91 -17.71
C LYS A 94 5.64 -1.65 -17.97
N ASP A 95 5.32 -0.39 -18.21
CA ASP A 95 4.02 0.07 -18.68
C ASP A 95 2.84 -0.46 -17.85
N ILE A 96 2.94 -0.28 -16.53
CA ILE A 96 1.83 -0.57 -15.62
C ILE A 96 0.96 0.66 -15.40
N ASP A 97 -0.30 0.38 -15.16
CA ASP A 97 -1.32 1.37 -14.88
C ASP A 97 -1.86 1.16 -13.46
N VAL A 98 -1.91 2.25 -12.68
CA VAL A 98 -2.45 2.23 -11.32
C VAL A 98 -3.67 3.12 -11.26
N LEU A 99 -4.84 2.50 -11.12
CA LEU A 99 -6.11 3.18 -10.93
C LEU A 99 -6.60 2.95 -9.50
N LEU A 100 -6.86 4.04 -8.78
CA LEU A 100 -7.52 3.99 -7.49
C LEU A 100 -8.85 4.74 -7.58
N GLU A 101 -9.92 4.09 -7.11
CA GLU A 101 -11.29 4.60 -7.13
C GLU A 101 -11.93 4.46 -5.76
N PHE A 102 -12.58 5.53 -5.30
CA PHE A 102 -13.41 5.51 -4.11
C PHE A 102 -14.88 5.77 -4.47
N PRO A 103 -15.84 5.16 -3.74
CA PRO A 103 -17.27 5.37 -4.00
C PRO A 103 -17.72 6.81 -3.70
N SER A 104 -17.04 7.50 -2.79
CA SER A 104 -17.29 8.90 -2.43
C SER A 104 -16.02 9.55 -1.88
N GLY A 105 -15.99 10.88 -1.83
CA GLY A 105 -14.83 11.63 -1.33
C GLY A 105 -14.07 12.36 -2.44
N ARG A 106 -12.85 12.79 -2.11
CA ARG A 106 -11.96 13.54 -2.99
C ARG A 106 -10.49 13.29 -2.65
N PHE A 107 -9.65 13.27 -3.67
CA PHE A 107 -8.20 13.28 -3.51
C PHE A 107 -7.71 14.68 -3.12
N LEU A 108 -6.75 14.73 -2.21
CA LEU A 108 -6.21 15.95 -1.63
C LEU A 108 -4.73 16.13 -1.95
N ALA A 109 -3.98 15.03 -2.06
CA ALA A 109 -2.58 15.03 -2.44
C ALA A 109 -2.27 13.74 -3.19
N HIS A 110 -1.22 13.75 -4.00
CA HIS A 110 -0.71 12.54 -4.61
C HIS A 110 0.75 12.68 -5.02
N TRP A 111 1.45 11.55 -5.05
CA TRP A 111 2.79 11.44 -5.58
C TRP A 111 3.00 10.05 -6.15
N PRO A 112 3.67 9.85 -7.29
CA PRO A 112 4.01 10.82 -8.32
C PRO A 112 2.83 11.63 -8.88
N THR A 113 3.10 12.53 -9.82
CA THR A 113 2.06 13.25 -10.55
C THR A 113 1.08 12.26 -11.22
N ALA A 114 -0.22 12.49 -11.04
CA ALA A 114 -1.29 11.63 -11.52
C ALA A 114 -2.38 12.46 -12.22
N ARG A 115 -3.26 11.78 -12.97
CA ARG A 115 -4.50 12.39 -13.46
C ARG A 115 -5.62 12.11 -12.47
N ILE A 116 -6.22 13.15 -11.91
CA ILE A 116 -7.41 13.04 -11.07
C ILE A 116 -8.66 13.31 -11.91
N GLN A 117 -9.66 12.44 -11.80
CA GLN A 117 -11.00 12.65 -12.34
C GLN A 117 -12.02 12.36 -11.23
N SER A 118 -12.44 13.41 -10.53
CA SER A 118 -13.41 13.33 -9.43
C SER A 118 -12.99 12.31 -8.35
N LYS A 119 -13.61 11.13 -8.34
CA LYS A 119 -13.38 10.04 -7.36
C LYS A 119 -12.33 9.02 -7.79
N ARG A 120 -11.63 9.28 -8.90
CA ARG A 120 -10.61 8.41 -9.49
C ARG A 120 -9.29 9.14 -9.59
N ILE A 121 -8.20 8.43 -9.33
CA ILE A 121 -6.84 8.89 -9.61
C ILE A 121 -6.11 7.81 -10.40
N TYR A 122 -5.34 8.25 -11.39
CA TYR A 122 -4.73 7.36 -12.36
C TYR A 122 -3.28 7.76 -12.65
N TRP A 123 -2.36 6.86 -12.31
CA TRP A 123 -0.96 6.89 -12.75
C TRP A 123 -0.82 5.98 -13.97
N ARG A 124 -0.51 6.58 -15.12
CA ARG A 124 -0.40 5.88 -16.40
C ARG A 124 1.03 5.51 -16.73
N SER A 125 1.24 4.38 -17.37
CA SER A 125 2.53 3.98 -17.96
C SER A 125 3.70 4.12 -16.99
N GLN A 126 3.50 3.65 -15.76
CA GLN A 126 4.56 3.60 -14.77
C GLN A 126 5.49 2.43 -15.10
N ASN A 127 6.79 2.64 -14.92
CA ASN A 127 7.79 1.59 -15.03
C ASN A 127 8.30 1.23 -13.65
N LEU A 128 8.19 -0.04 -13.30
CA LEU A 128 8.75 -0.61 -12.08
C LEU A 128 10.19 -1.04 -12.33
N LEU A 129 11.15 -0.38 -11.70
CA LEU A 129 12.58 -0.59 -11.91
C LEU A 129 13.22 -1.19 -10.65
N LYS A 130 14.27 -1.98 -10.84
CA LYS A 130 15.09 -2.46 -9.72
C LYS A 130 15.93 -1.35 -9.12
N GLU A 131 16.46 -0.47 -9.97
CA GLU A 131 17.29 0.66 -9.58
C GLU A 131 16.93 1.90 -10.41
N SER A 132 16.91 3.06 -9.76
CA SER A 132 16.72 4.38 -10.37
C SER A 132 17.09 5.47 -9.37
N PRO A 133 17.56 6.65 -9.81
CA PRO A 133 17.60 7.81 -8.92
C PRO A 133 16.18 8.22 -8.51
N LEU A 134 16.04 8.63 -7.25
CA LEU A 134 14.82 9.25 -6.73
C LEU A 134 14.69 10.67 -7.29
N SER A 135 13.48 11.12 -7.56
CA SER A 135 13.25 12.49 -8.02
C SER A 135 13.43 13.54 -6.93
N MET A 136 13.11 13.19 -5.69
CA MET A 136 13.26 14.04 -4.52
C MET A 136 13.79 13.18 -3.38
N GLN A 137 14.78 13.67 -2.64
CA GLN A 137 15.22 13.03 -1.41
C GLN A 137 14.48 13.63 -0.21
N LEU A 138 14.02 12.77 0.67
CA LEU A 138 13.44 13.16 1.94
C LEU A 138 14.54 13.35 2.99
N PRO A 139 14.42 14.35 3.88
CA PRO A 139 15.26 14.43 5.07
C PRO A 139 15.14 13.14 5.90
N ASP A 140 16.21 12.73 6.58
CA ASP A 140 16.18 11.53 7.43
C ASP A 140 15.20 11.64 8.61
N SER A 141 14.87 12.86 9.03
CA SER A 141 13.87 13.13 10.06
C SER A 141 12.43 12.98 9.57
N ASP A 142 12.18 12.98 8.25
CA ASP A 142 10.84 12.83 7.70
C ASP A 142 10.35 11.38 7.88
N TRP A 143 9.13 11.22 8.39
CA TRP A 143 8.54 9.90 8.68
C TRP A 143 8.34 9.02 7.43
N LEU A 144 8.35 9.59 6.22
CA LEU A 144 8.32 8.86 4.95
C LEU A 144 9.71 8.44 4.46
N SER A 145 10.80 8.98 5.01
CA SER A 145 12.17 8.66 4.60
C SER A 145 12.51 7.16 4.60
N PRO A 146 12.05 6.34 5.58
CA PRO A 146 12.27 4.90 5.55
C PRO A 146 11.73 4.21 4.28
N LEU A 147 10.67 4.75 3.67
CA LEU A 147 10.10 4.18 2.44
C LEU A 147 11.02 4.38 1.23
N GLN A 148 11.80 5.47 1.21
CA GLN A 148 12.82 5.69 0.18
C GLN A 148 14.02 4.76 0.33
N LYS A 149 14.18 4.08 1.48
CA LYS A 149 15.26 3.12 1.76
C LYS A 149 14.79 1.66 1.73
N ALA A 150 13.48 1.42 1.70
CA ALA A 150 12.90 0.09 1.69
C ALA A 150 13.28 -0.71 0.44
N ASP A 151 13.36 -2.04 0.59
CA ASP A 151 13.53 -2.98 -0.52
C ASP A 151 12.22 -3.10 -1.31
N ARG A 152 11.97 -2.11 -2.16
CA ARG A 152 10.80 -1.97 -3.02
C ARG A 152 11.23 -1.50 -4.40
N LEU A 153 10.45 -1.88 -5.42
CA LEU A 153 10.69 -1.42 -6.78
C LEU A 153 10.47 0.10 -6.87
N TYR A 154 11.28 0.73 -7.71
CA TYR A 154 11.12 2.13 -8.06
C TYR A 154 9.95 2.28 -9.03
N VAL A 155 9.03 3.18 -8.74
CA VAL A 155 7.91 3.58 -9.60
C VAL A 155 8.34 4.81 -10.38
N LYS A 156 8.72 4.61 -11.64
CA LYS A 156 9.13 5.67 -12.57
C LYS A 156 7.96 6.06 -13.47
N GLY A 157 7.40 7.24 -13.24
CA GLY A 157 6.50 7.91 -14.18
C GLY A 157 7.28 8.72 -15.23
N ILE A 158 6.57 9.61 -15.92
CA ILE A 158 7.15 10.46 -16.98
C ILE A 158 8.30 11.31 -16.44
N ASP A 159 8.03 12.10 -15.41
CA ASP A 159 8.98 13.08 -14.85
C ASP A 159 9.46 12.68 -13.45
N LYS A 160 8.65 11.97 -12.68
CA LYS A 160 8.95 11.60 -11.29
C LYS A 160 9.31 10.12 -11.12
N CYS A 161 10.13 9.85 -10.11
CA CYS A 161 10.52 8.52 -9.67
C CYS A 161 10.57 8.48 -8.14
N ASP A 162 9.97 7.47 -7.56
CA ASP A 162 10.08 7.18 -6.12
C ASP A 162 9.98 5.67 -5.88
N ARG A 163 10.08 5.20 -4.63
CA ARG A 163 9.85 3.78 -4.27
C ARG A 163 8.40 3.46 -3.91
N PHE A 164 7.52 4.45 -4.05
CA PHE A 164 6.13 4.37 -3.66
C PHE A 164 5.24 5.29 -4.49
N ILE A 165 3.94 5.02 -4.40
CA ILE A 165 2.88 5.97 -4.75
C ILE A 165 2.21 6.41 -3.45
N LEU A 166 2.02 7.71 -3.25
CA LEU A 166 1.24 8.30 -2.17
C LEU A 166 -0.06 8.86 -2.71
N TYR A 167 -1.10 8.77 -1.90
CA TYR A 167 -2.33 9.52 -2.11
C TYR A 167 -2.90 9.94 -0.75
N ASP A 168 -3.48 11.13 -0.70
CA ASP A 168 -4.29 11.57 0.43
C ASP A 168 -5.72 11.72 -0.06
N VAL A 169 -6.67 11.25 0.74
CA VAL A 169 -8.08 11.22 0.41
C VAL A 169 -8.91 11.60 1.64
N GLU A 170 -9.92 12.42 1.42
CA GLU A 170 -11.02 12.65 2.38
C GLU A 170 -12.25 11.93 1.85
N LEU A 171 -12.81 11.02 2.66
CA LEU A 171 -13.96 10.20 2.28
C LEU A 171 -15.22 10.63 3.02
N ASN A 172 -16.34 10.66 2.30
CA ASN A 172 -17.66 10.82 2.93
C ASN A 172 -18.11 9.47 3.49
N HIS A 173 -17.49 9.07 4.60
CA HIS A 173 -17.81 7.83 5.29
C HIS A 173 -17.86 8.09 6.80
N ILE A 174 -18.91 7.56 7.42
CA ILE A 174 -19.10 7.53 8.86
C ILE A 174 -18.98 6.05 9.23
N PRO A 175 -17.88 5.64 9.89
CA PRO A 175 -17.74 4.29 10.44
C PRO A 175 -18.96 3.98 11.30
N ARG A 176 -19.57 2.82 11.10
CA ARG A 176 -20.75 2.42 11.85
C ARG A 176 -20.34 1.57 13.04
N ILE A 177 -19.40 2.11 13.83
CA ILE A 177 -18.93 1.49 15.06
C ILE A 177 -19.54 2.26 16.23
N THR A 178 -20.34 1.57 17.04
CA THR A 178 -20.91 2.13 18.27
C THR A 178 -20.25 1.47 19.46
N MET A 179 -19.86 2.27 20.45
CA MET A 179 -19.30 1.81 21.71
C MET A 179 -20.20 2.28 22.86
N THR A 180 -20.63 1.35 23.70
CA THR A 180 -21.42 1.62 24.92
C THR A 180 -20.72 1.05 26.14
N HIS A 181 -20.95 1.66 27.31
CA HIS A 181 -20.47 1.11 28.57
C HIS A 181 -21.28 -0.12 28.98
N ALA A 182 -20.61 -1.13 29.53
CA ALA A 182 -21.21 -2.32 30.12
C ALA A 182 -20.57 -2.57 31.52
N GLU A 183 -21.21 -3.36 32.38
CA GLU A 183 -20.76 -3.61 33.77
C GLU A 183 -19.28 -3.97 33.88
N ASN A 184 -18.74 -4.73 32.92
CA ASN A 184 -17.34 -5.20 32.92
C ASN A 184 -16.47 -4.59 31.81
N GLY A 185 -16.88 -3.49 31.17
CA GLY A 185 -16.07 -2.82 30.16
C GLY A 185 -16.86 -2.11 29.08
N PHE A 186 -16.58 -2.47 27.82
CA PHE A 186 -17.19 -1.87 26.64
C PHE A 186 -17.96 -2.92 25.87
N GLN A 187 -19.14 -2.55 25.38
CA GLN A 187 -19.82 -3.28 24.33
C GLN A 187 -19.59 -2.52 23.03
N ILE A 188 -19.07 -3.22 22.02
CA ILE A 188 -18.78 -2.63 20.72
C ILE A 188 -19.63 -3.31 19.66
N GLN A 189 -20.37 -2.51 18.91
CA GLN A 189 -21.18 -2.95 17.81
C GLN A 189 -20.56 -2.41 16.53
N ASN A 190 -20.12 -3.31 15.66
CA ASN A 190 -19.76 -2.99 14.29
C ASN A 190 -21.00 -3.23 13.41
N ALA A 191 -21.57 -2.19 12.82
CA ALA A 191 -22.68 -2.29 11.88
C ALA A 191 -22.24 -2.19 10.41
N ASP A 192 -20.93 -2.17 10.13
CA ASP A 192 -20.38 -2.26 8.78
C ASP A 192 -20.40 -3.69 8.23
N SER A 193 -20.37 -3.82 6.91
CA SER A 193 -20.44 -5.10 6.19
C SER A 193 -19.18 -5.97 6.33
N TYR A 194 -18.07 -5.38 6.79
CA TYR A 194 -16.77 -6.05 6.92
C TYR A 194 -16.45 -6.33 8.39
N PRO A 195 -15.82 -7.48 8.71
CA PRO A 195 -15.42 -7.80 10.08
C PRO A 195 -14.25 -6.91 10.52
N LEU A 196 -14.18 -6.62 11.83
CA LEU A 196 -13.01 -5.99 12.42
C LEU A 196 -11.91 -7.05 12.56
N LYS A 197 -10.73 -6.78 11.99
CA LYS A 197 -9.56 -7.70 12.05
C LYS A 197 -8.79 -7.56 13.35
N SER A 198 -8.61 -6.34 13.82
CA SER A 198 -7.93 -6.01 15.08
C SER A 198 -8.56 -4.73 15.62
N LEU A 199 -8.74 -4.66 16.93
CA LEU A 199 -9.30 -3.50 17.61
C LEU A 199 -8.59 -3.33 18.94
N THR A 200 -8.20 -2.11 19.24
CA THR A 200 -7.67 -1.70 20.54
C THR A 200 -8.49 -0.54 21.05
N VAL A 201 -9.13 -0.70 22.20
CA VAL A 201 -9.84 0.37 22.91
C VAL A 201 -8.87 0.96 23.92
N MET A 202 -8.71 2.27 23.92
CA MET A 202 -7.91 3.01 24.89
C MET A 202 -8.80 4.00 25.61
N GLN A 203 -8.91 3.89 26.94
CA GLN A 203 -9.65 4.83 27.77
C GLN A 203 -8.69 5.47 28.78
N PRO A 204 -8.65 6.81 28.90
CA PRO A 204 -7.86 7.46 29.93
C PRO A 204 -8.43 7.10 31.30
N VAL A 205 -7.56 6.68 32.21
CA VAL A 205 -7.88 6.51 33.63
C VAL A 205 -7.44 7.78 34.34
N GLY A 206 -8.10 8.23 35.40
CA GLY A 206 -7.94 9.58 35.98
C GLY A 206 -6.53 10.03 36.40
N GLU A 207 -5.52 9.18 36.29
CA GLU A 207 -4.10 9.50 36.47
C GLU A 207 -3.44 9.83 35.13
N LYS A 208 -2.52 10.81 35.14
CA LYS A 208 -1.78 11.24 33.95
C LYS A 208 -1.00 10.04 33.38
N ASP A 209 -1.12 9.84 32.07
CA ASP A 209 -0.44 8.78 31.31
C ASP A 209 -0.91 7.33 31.59
N HIS A 210 -2.02 7.14 32.31
CA HIS A 210 -2.59 5.81 32.55
C HIS A 210 -3.77 5.54 31.60
N TRP A 211 -3.69 4.41 30.87
CA TRP A 211 -4.70 4.00 29.90
C TRP A 211 -5.23 2.60 30.22
N LYS A 212 -6.54 2.44 30.24
CA LYS A 212 -7.19 1.12 30.18
C LYS A 212 -7.20 0.68 28.73
N VAL A 213 -6.55 -0.45 28.45
CA VAL A 213 -6.41 -1.01 27.10
C VAL A 213 -7.18 -2.33 27.00
N ALA A 214 -8.00 -2.50 25.96
CA ALA A 214 -8.66 -3.77 25.65
C ALA A 214 -8.49 -4.11 24.17
N ALA A 215 -8.11 -5.35 23.86
CA ALA A 215 -7.95 -5.85 22.50
C ALA A 215 -9.19 -6.65 22.04
N LEU A 216 -9.33 -6.88 20.73
CA LEU A 216 -10.49 -7.54 20.09
C LEU A 216 -10.96 -8.82 20.81
N ASP A 217 -10.03 -9.66 21.24
CA ASP A 217 -10.24 -10.91 21.97
C ASP A 217 -10.76 -10.71 23.39
N LEU A 218 -10.43 -9.57 23.99
CA LEU A 218 -10.86 -9.15 25.33
C LEU A 218 -12.13 -8.30 25.32
N VAL A 219 -12.58 -7.79 24.16
CA VAL A 219 -13.81 -7.00 24.05
C VAL A 219 -15.02 -7.91 23.76
N PRO A 220 -15.99 -8.01 24.69
CA PRO A 220 -17.19 -8.82 24.47
C PRO A 220 -18.02 -8.33 23.27
N GLY A 221 -18.51 -9.27 22.47
CA GLY A 221 -19.52 -8.99 21.42
C GLY A 221 -19.01 -8.63 20.02
N ILE A 222 -17.69 -8.64 19.76
CA ILE A 222 -17.15 -8.21 18.45
C ILE A 222 -17.09 -9.32 17.38
N LYS A 223 -17.33 -10.60 17.72
CA LYS A 223 -17.18 -11.70 16.77
C LYS A 223 -18.20 -11.62 15.62
N LYS A 224 -17.74 -11.20 14.44
CA LYS A 224 -18.44 -11.39 13.15
C LYS A 224 -17.70 -12.46 12.35
N GLU A 225 -18.40 -13.52 11.97
CA GLU A 225 -17.86 -14.52 11.05
C GLU A 225 -17.59 -13.89 9.67
N GLU A 226 -16.48 -14.25 9.04
CA GLU A 226 -16.18 -13.86 7.67
C GLU A 226 -17.23 -14.44 6.72
N LYS A 227 -18.08 -13.58 6.15
CA LYS A 227 -18.95 -14.00 5.06
C LYS A 227 -18.09 -14.29 3.83
N LYS A 228 -18.03 -15.57 3.42
CA LYS A 228 -17.50 -15.96 2.11
C LYS A 228 -18.25 -15.17 1.02
N PRO A 229 -17.56 -14.56 0.05
CA PRO A 229 -18.23 -13.87 -1.04
C PRO A 229 -19.08 -14.89 -1.81
N GLU A 230 -20.37 -14.58 -1.96
CA GLU A 230 -21.27 -15.34 -2.83
C GLU A 230 -20.73 -15.28 -4.26
N ALA A 231 -20.46 -16.45 -4.84
CA ALA A 231 -20.12 -16.55 -6.24
C ALA A 231 -21.31 -16.03 -7.04
N LYS A 232 -21.10 -14.95 -7.82
CA LYS A 232 -22.10 -14.51 -8.78
C LYS A 232 -22.24 -15.61 -9.84
N SER A 233 -23.44 -16.18 -9.90
CA SER A 233 -23.89 -17.01 -11.03
C SER A 233 -24.23 -16.14 -12.24
#